data_AF-A0A1V5NYY0-F1
#
_entry.id   AF-A0A1V5NYY0-F1
#
_cell.length_a   1.000
_cell.length_b   1.000
_cell.length_c   1.000
_cell.angle_alpha   90.00
_cell.angle_beta   90.00
_cell.angle_gamma   90.00
#
_symmetry.space_group_name_H-M   'P 1'
#
loop_
_entity.id
_entity.type
_entity.pdbx_description
1 polymer ?
#
loop_
_entity_poly.entity_id
_entity_poly.type
_entity_poly.pdbx_seq_one_letter_code
_entity_poly.pdbx_strand_id
1 'polypeptide(L)' 'MVEEKIDESNMEQGPMEEHPFYRNRPLKIFILLLTVAVFVIPVIMIINVLLGKPAFFFF' A
#
# COMPACT_ATOMS: atom_id res chain seq x y z
N MET A 1 23.63 3.74 41.74
CA MET A 1 23.42 3.04 40.46
C MET A 1 22.14 2.25 40.62
N VAL A 2 21.02 2.80 40.13
CA VAL A 2 19.73 2.11 40.17
C VAL A 2 19.46 1.69 38.74
N GLU A 3 19.40 0.38 38.53
CA GLU A 3 19.06 -0.25 37.26
C GLU A 3 17.70 0.23 36.80
N GLU A 4 17.70 0.98 35.70
CA GLU A 4 16.52 1.35 34.96
C GLU A 4 16.06 0.09 34.20
N LYS A 5 15.21 -0.70 34.85
CA LYS A 5 14.46 -1.77 34.19
C LYS A 5 13.58 -1.10 33.13
N ILE A 6 13.93 -1.32 31.88
CA ILE A 6 13.13 -0.94 30.72
C ILE A 6 11.83 -1.74 30.83
N ASP A 7 10.76 -1.05 31.24
CA ASP A 7 9.41 -1.58 31.31
C ASP A 7 8.92 -1.84 29.87
N GLU A 8 9.03 -3.08 29.41
CA GLU A 8 8.47 -3.60 28.15
C GLU A 8 6.94 -3.48 28.08
N SER A 9 6.29 -2.99 29.14
CA SER A 9 4.85 -2.76 29.23
C SER A 9 4.37 -1.52 28.47
N ASN A 10 5.27 -0.66 27.97
CA ASN A 10 4.94 0.50 27.13
C ASN A 10 5.02 0.21 25.62
N MET A 11 4.80 -1.03 25.19
CA MET A 11 4.33 -1.29 23.81
C MET A 11 2.81 -1.12 23.74
N GLU A 12 2.29 -0.03 24.31
CA GLU A 12 0.95 0.41 24.01
C GLU A 12 0.94 0.80 22.53
N GLN A 13 0.21 0.00 21.76
CA GLN A 13 -0.35 0.40 20.48
C GLN A 13 -1.21 1.65 20.72
N GLY A 14 -0.57 2.81 20.85
CA GLY A 14 -1.26 4.09 20.74
C GLY A 14 -2.04 4.08 19.42
N PRO A 15 -3.21 4.74 19.36
CA PRO A 15 -4.02 4.74 18.15
C PRO A 15 -3.10 5.19 17.00
N MET A 16 -2.91 4.34 15.99
CA MET A 16 -2.13 4.68 14.78
C MET A 16 -2.78 5.83 13.96
N GLU A 17 -3.61 6.66 14.60
CA GLU A 17 -4.53 7.61 13.99
C GLU A 17 -3.85 8.95 13.65
N GLU A 18 -2.61 9.20 14.11
CA GLU A 18 -1.94 10.49 13.91
C GLU A 18 -0.88 10.52 12.80
N HIS A 19 -0.74 9.46 11.99
CA HIS A 19 0.11 9.59 10.81
C HIS A 19 -0.58 10.49 9.76
N PRO A 20 0.10 11.49 9.16
CA PRO A 20 -0.49 12.41 8.15
C PRO A 20 -1.11 11.68 6.94
N PHE A 21 -0.76 10.41 6.79
CA PHE A 21 -1.33 9.47 5.83
C PHE A 21 -2.84 9.22 6.02
N TYR A 22 -3.33 9.14 7.27
CA TYR A 22 -4.74 8.86 7.58
C TYR A 22 -5.65 10.07 7.46
N ARG A 23 -5.08 11.28 7.57
CA ARG A 23 -5.82 12.54 7.44
C ARG A 23 -6.10 12.91 5.98
N ASN A 24 -5.26 12.43 5.05
CA ASN A 24 -5.31 12.81 3.64
C ASN A 24 -6.15 11.83 2.82
N ARG A 25 -7.48 12.08 2.77
CA ARG A 25 -8.42 11.36 1.88
C ARG A 25 -7.92 11.14 0.43
N PRO A 26 -7.31 12.12 -0.27
CA PRO A 26 -6.83 11.89 -1.63
C PRO A 26 -5.65 10.90 -1.70
N LEU A 27 -4.77 10.89 -0.69
CA LEU A 27 -3.63 9.97 -0.65
C LEU A 27 -4.09 8.52 -0.46
N LYS A 28 -5.08 8.31 0.40
CA LYS A 28 -5.70 6.99 0.60
C LYS A 28 -6.30 6.46 -0.70
N ILE A 29 -7.02 7.29 -1.45
CA ILE A 29 -7.61 6.91 -2.74
C ILE A 29 -6.51 6.62 -3.76
N PHE A 30 -5.48 7.46 -3.82
CA PHE A 30 -4.35 7.26 -4.73
C PHE A 30 -3.66 5.90 -4.50
N ILE A 31 -3.41 5.56 -3.24
CA ILE A 31 -2.74 4.30 -2.90
C ILE A 31 -3.66 3.11 -3.17
N LEU A 32 -4.96 3.24 -2.90
CA LEU A 32 -5.93 2.22 -3.28
C LEU A 32 -5.93 1.97 -4.80
N LEU A 33 -5.96 3.03 -5.61
CA LEU A 33 -5.88 2.94 -7.07
C LEU A 33 -4.55 2.34 -7.53
N LEU A 34 -3.44 2.72 -6.91
CA LEU A 34 -2.12 2.17 -7.20
C LEU A 34 -2.09 0.66 -6.92
N THR A 35 -2.61 0.23 -5.77
CA THR A 35 -2.71 -1.18 -5.42
C THR A 35 -3.54 -1.93 -6.48
N VAL A 36 -4.72 -1.43 -6.83
CA VAL A 36 -5.56 -2.05 -7.87
C VAL A 36 -4.82 -2.12 -9.21
N ALA A 37 -4.12 -1.06 -9.61
CA ALA A 37 -3.38 -1.02 -10.86
C ALA A 37 -2.28 -2.10 -10.92
N VAL A 38 -1.54 -2.32 -9.83
CA VAL A 38 -0.50 -3.36 -9.75
C VAL A 38 -1.07 -4.76 -9.98
N PHE A 39 -2.32 -5.03 -9.58
CA PHE A 39 -2.97 -6.31 -9.84
C PHE A 39 -3.59 -6.40 -11.24
N VAL A 40 -4.16 -5.31 -11.74
CA VAL A 40 -4.90 -5.30 -13.02
C VAL A 40 -3.96 -5.27 -14.22
N ILE A 41 -2.87 -4.51 -14.16
CA ILE A 41 -1.92 -4.35 -15.29
C ILE A 41 -1.36 -5.70 -15.77
N PRO A 42 -0.84 -6.59 -14.91
CA PRO A 42 -0.31 -7.88 -15.35
C PRO A 42 -1.38 -8.77 -16.02
N VAL A 43 -2.61 -8.76 -15.49
CA VAL A 43 -3.72 -9.52 -16.05
C VAL A 43 -4.04 -9.03 -17.46
N ILE A 44 -4.11 -7.72 -17.66
CA ILE A 44 -4.34 -7.12 -19.00
C ILE A 44 -3.18 -7.46 -19.94
N MET A 45 -1.92 -7.39 -19.47
CA MET A 45 -0.77 -7.75 -20.29
C MET A 45 -0.85 -9.21 -20.77
N ILE A 46 -1.20 -10.15 -19.89
CA ILE A 46 -1.36 -11.57 -20.25
C ILE A 46 -2.46 -11.74 -21.29
N ILE A 47 -3.61 -11.09 -21.10
CA ILE A 47 -4.73 -11.14 -22.07
C ILE A 47 -4.29 -10.59 -23.44
N ASN A 48 -3.58 -9.46 -23.46
CA ASN A 48 -3.08 -8.87 -24.70
C ASN A 48 -2.11 -9.81 -25.42
N VAL A 49 -1.20 -10.46 -24.69
CA VAL A 49 -0.27 -11.45 -25.27
C VAL A 49 -1.04 -12.65 -25.84
N LEU A 50 -2.06 -13.16 -25.15
CA LEU A 50 -2.90 -14.26 -25.64
C LEU A 50 -3.68 -13.89 -26.90
N LEU A 51 -4.05 -12.62 -27.06
CA LEU A 51 -4.73 -12.10 -28.25
C LEU A 51 -3.76 -11.72 -29.39
N GLY A 52 -2.46 -11.93 -29.23
CA GLY A 52 -1.44 -11.55 -30.22
C GLY A 52 -1.22 -10.03 -30.33
N LYS A 53 -1.68 -9.26 -29.34
CA LYS A 53 -1.46 -7.81 -29.25
C LYS A 53 -0.19 -7.49 -28.45
N PRO A 54 0.41 -6.31 -28.65
CA PRO A 54 1.59 -5.89 -27.88
C PRO A 54 1.26 -5.81 -26.39
N ALA A 55 2.17 -6.30 -25.54
CA ALA A 55 1.94 -6.39 -24.10
C ALA A 55 1.67 -5.03 -23.44
N PHE A 56 2.28 -3.95 -23.93
CA PHE A 56 2.18 -2.59 -23.37
C PHE A 56 1.18 -1.69 -24.10
N PHE A 57 0.36 -2.23 -25.00
CA PHE A 57 -0.63 -1.43 -25.71
C PHE A 57 -1.88 -1.24 -24.82
N PHE A 58 -1.97 -0.08 -24.18
CA PHE A 58 -3.12 0.31 -23.36
C PHE A 58 -4.26 0.97 -24.16
N PHE A 59 -4.20 0.97 -25.51
CA PHE A 59 -5.17 1.65 -26.36
C PHE A 59 -5.36 0.98 -27.73
#